data_AF-A0A2S4LX74-F1
#
_entry.id   AF-A0A2S4LX74-F1
#
_cell.length_a   1.000
_cell.length_b   1.000
_cell.length_c   1.000
_cell.angle_alpha   90.00
_cell.angle_beta   90.00
_cell.angle_gamma   90.00
#
_symmetry.space_group_name_H-M   'P 1'
#
loop_
_entity.id
_entity.type
_entity.pdbx_description
1 polymer ?
#
loop_
_entity_poly.entity_id
_entity_poly.type
_entity_poly.pdbx_seq_one_letter_code
_entity_poly.pdbx_strand_id
1 'polypeptide(L)'
;MPEILLQRPVGESVDLAEAKLHLRVTDDAQDTLIASLVTTARIAAETITRQQLLHARYQLVLDRFPMAGIGTPLPFEHVINYPAFAIVLPHAPLVDVVSIDYLDMNGTPQTMDPADYVVNAALMPAIITPGFGKIWPIPLPQIGAVTVTYDAGYMSVCIVPGSPPSTQIQVRGPVTWAVGNTVRFFNSGGALPTPLQVDVPYTVTAANAGLYALQDPGGNPVTLSDAGSGTSYVYGGAEPVPEGIRNWILLRTGSLYENREEVAILNRGKVEELPFVAGLLDPYRLALP
;
A
#
# COMPACT_ATOMS: atom_id res chain seq x y z
N MET A 1 -13.72 -10.88 6.31
CA MET A 1 -12.64 -11.84 6.63
C MET A 1 -11.83 -11.24 7.78
N PRO A 2 -11.40 -12.01 8.79
CA PRO A 2 -10.65 -11.47 9.92
C PRO A 2 -9.20 -11.20 9.49
N GLU A 3 -8.96 -9.99 9.01
CA GLU A 3 -7.63 -9.47 8.73
C GLU A 3 -7.10 -8.72 9.96
N ILE A 4 -5.81 -8.89 10.23
CA ILE A 4 -5.11 -8.26 11.34
C ILE A 4 -4.00 -7.39 10.76
N LEU A 5 -3.98 -6.12 11.14
CA LEU A 5 -2.90 -5.21 10.81
C LEU A 5 -1.71 -5.50 11.75
N LEU A 6 -0.64 -6.08 11.22
CA LEU A 6 0.57 -6.39 12.00
C LEU A 6 1.49 -5.17 12.12
N GLN A 7 1.65 -4.42 11.03
CA GLN A 7 2.47 -3.22 11.02
C GLN A 7 1.71 -2.08 10.34
N ARG A 8 1.52 -0.99 11.09
CA ARG A 8 0.88 0.23 10.59
C ARG A 8 1.76 0.88 9.52
N PRO A 9 1.14 1.57 8.55
CA PRO A 9 1.90 2.40 7.62
C PRO A 9 2.65 3.51 8.37
N VAL A 10 3.83 3.87 7.88
CA VAL A 10 4.68 4.91 8.47
C VAL A 10 4.57 6.17 7.63
N GLY A 11 4.12 7.27 8.24
CA GLY A 11 3.89 8.55 7.58
C GLY A 11 2.46 8.71 7.05
N GLU A 12 2.26 9.72 6.21
CA GLU A 12 0.98 10.01 5.55
C GLU A 12 1.16 10.00 4.02
N SER A 13 0.06 9.92 3.27
CA SER A 13 0.13 9.90 1.80
C SER A 13 0.31 11.28 1.17
N VAL A 14 0.03 12.34 1.93
CA VAL A 14 0.14 13.75 1.52
C VAL A 14 0.86 14.49 2.65
N ASP A 15 1.86 15.28 2.28
CA ASP A 15 2.63 16.09 3.21
C ASP A 15 1.81 17.28 3.75
N LEU A 16 2.14 17.70 4.97
CA LEU A 16 1.47 18.82 5.63
C LEU A 16 1.64 20.13 4.86
N ALA A 17 2.80 20.37 4.22
CA ALA A 17 3.01 21.57 3.41
C ALA A 17 2.07 21.60 2.18
N GLU A 18 1.84 20.46 1.54
CA GLU A 18 0.89 20.34 0.43
C GLU A 18 -0.56 20.55 0.89
N ALA A 19 -0.93 19.96 2.03
CA ALA A 19 -2.25 20.16 2.63
C ALA A 19 -2.49 21.64 3.02
N LYS A 20 -1.49 22.31 3.61
CA LYS A 20 -1.57 23.75 3.96
C LYS A 20 -1.74 24.62 2.73
N LEU A 21 -1.01 24.31 1.65
CA LEU A 21 -1.16 25.02 0.38
C LEU A 21 -2.58 24.88 -0.17
N HIS A 22 -3.17 23.68 -0.08
CA HIS A 22 -4.56 23.45 -0.50
C HIS A 22 -5.57 24.24 0.35
N LEU A 23 -5.39 24.25 1.67
CA LEU A 23 -6.25 24.99 2.61
C LEU A 23 -5.96 26.50 2.63
N ARG A 24 -4.91 26.97 1.95
CA ARG A 24 -4.40 28.35 1.98
C ARG A 24 -4.05 28.83 3.39
N VAL A 25 -3.64 27.90 4.25
CA VAL A 25 -3.20 28.18 5.63
C VAL A 25 -1.70 28.47 5.60
N THR A 26 -1.30 29.57 6.22
CA THR A 26 0.11 30.03 6.25
C THR A 26 0.74 29.95 7.64
N ASP A 27 -0.08 29.79 8.69
CA ASP A 27 0.40 29.65 10.06
C ASP A 27 0.65 28.18 10.44
N ASP A 28 1.45 27.98 11.49
CA ASP A 28 1.82 26.66 12.00
C ASP A 28 0.97 26.25 13.22
N ALA A 29 0.04 27.10 13.68
CA ALA A 29 -0.72 26.84 14.91
C ALA A 29 -1.72 25.69 14.75
N GLN A 30 -2.17 25.42 13.51
CA GLN A 30 -3.13 24.38 13.19
C GLN A 30 -2.48 23.12 12.61
N ASP A 31 -1.15 23.01 12.58
CA ASP A 31 -0.45 21.89 11.92
C ASP A 31 -0.86 20.53 12.48
N THR A 32 -0.98 20.43 13.81
CA THR A 32 -1.41 19.18 14.46
C THR A 32 -2.83 18.77 14.06
N LEU A 33 -3.72 19.76 13.91
CA LEU A 33 -5.09 19.51 13.47
C LEU A 33 -5.10 19.04 12.01
N ILE A 34 -4.42 19.77 11.12
CA ILE A 34 -4.36 19.45 9.69
C ILE A 34 -3.79 18.04 9.48
N ALA A 35 -2.72 17.68 10.19
CA ALA A 35 -2.16 16.33 10.16
C ALA A 35 -3.21 15.26 10.54
N SER A 36 -3.97 15.47 11.62
CA SER A 36 -5.02 14.52 12.05
C SER A 36 -6.16 14.38 11.04
N LEU A 37 -6.51 15.47 10.34
CA LEU A 37 -7.54 15.46 9.30
C LEU A 37 -7.07 14.69 8.07
N VAL A 38 -5.81 14.85 7.68
CA VAL A 38 -5.19 14.05 6.59
C VAL A 38 -5.21 12.56 6.93
N THR A 39 -4.82 12.18 8.15
CA THR A 39 -4.89 10.78 8.60
C THR A 39 -6.33 10.24 8.53
N THR A 40 -7.31 11.04 8.93
CA THR A 40 -8.73 10.65 8.92
C THR A 40 -9.25 10.48 7.49
N ALA A 41 -8.92 11.42 6.60
CA ALA A 41 -9.26 11.34 5.19
C ALA A 41 -8.59 10.12 4.52
N ARG A 42 -7.32 9.82 4.84
CA ARG A 42 -6.63 8.61 4.38
C ARG A 42 -7.38 7.34 4.79
N ILE A 43 -7.73 7.19 6.07
CA ILE A 43 -8.47 6.01 6.57
C ILE A 43 -9.82 5.86 5.86
N ALA A 44 -10.52 6.97 5.62
CA ALA A 44 -11.78 6.95 4.89
C ALA A 44 -11.58 6.50 3.43
N ALA A 45 -10.54 6.98 2.75
CA ALA A 45 -10.19 6.54 1.39
C ALA A 45 -9.91 5.03 1.35
N GLU A 46 -9.03 4.54 2.24
CA GLU A 46 -8.65 3.12 2.32
C GLU A 46 -9.86 2.23 2.63
N THR A 47 -10.79 2.70 3.47
CA THR A 47 -12.01 1.94 3.81
C THR A 47 -12.95 1.81 2.61
N ILE A 48 -13.08 2.86 1.79
CA ILE A 48 -13.95 2.88 0.61
C ILE A 48 -13.36 2.06 -0.53
N THR A 49 -12.07 2.26 -0.82
CA THR A 49 -11.42 1.62 -1.97
C THR A 49 -10.97 0.20 -1.68
N ARG A 50 -10.76 -0.15 -0.40
CA ARG A 50 -10.02 -1.34 0.04
C ARG A 50 -8.58 -1.37 -0.48
N GLN A 51 -8.08 -0.22 -0.93
CA GLN A 51 -6.70 -0.07 -1.35
C GLN A 51 -5.88 0.54 -0.22
N GLN A 52 -4.67 0.03 -0.05
CA GLN A 52 -3.73 0.54 0.92
C GLN A 52 -2.82 1.60 0.27
N LEU A 53 -2.71 2.80 0.84
CA LEU A 53 -1.97 3.89 0.18
C LEU A 53 -0.48 3.83 0.50
N LEU A 54 -0.15 3.70 1.77
CA LEU A 54 1.22 3.50 2.26
C LEU A 54 1.45 2.04 2.61
N HIS A 55 2.66 1.53 2.37
CA HIS A 55 2.99 0.13 2.66
C HIS A 55 2.69 -0.24 4.11
N ALA A 56 1.86 -1.26 4.29
CA ALA A 56 1.47 -1.82 5.57
C ALA A 56 1.48 -3.35 5.51
N ARG A 57 1.72 -4.00 6.65
CA ARG A 57 1.76 -5.47 6.75
C ARG A 57 0.47 -5.98 7.35
N TYR A 58 -0.16 -6.91 6.65
CA TYR A 58 -1.40 -7.56 7.04
C TYR A 58 -1.19 -9.05 7.25
N GLN A 59 -2.00 -9.62 8.12
CA GLN A 59 -2.16 -11.05 8.30
C GLN A 59 -3.62 -11.41 8.07
N LEU A 60 -3.87 -12.26 7.09
CA LEU A 60 -5.18 -12.84 6.83
C LEU A 60 -5.26 -14.18 7.53
N VAL A 61 -6.25 -14.34 8.42
CA VAL A 61 -6.51 -15.60 9.13
C VAL A 61 -7.68 -16.31 8.45
N LEU A 62 -7.48 -17.58 8.11
CA LEU A 62 -8.46 -18.47 7.48
C LEU A 62 -8.56 -19.77 8.28
N ASP A 63 -9.77 -20.32 8.36
CA ASP A 63 -9.99 -21.62 9.02
C ASP A 63 -9.50 -22.80 8.16
N ARG A 64 -9.44 -22.61 6.84
CA ARG A 64 -9.01 -23.62 5.87
C ARG A 64 -8.52 -22.99 4.59
N PHE A 65 -7.71 -23.73 3.84
CA PHE A 65 -7.44 -23.40 2.45
C PHE A 65 -8.72 -23.50 1.61
N PRO A 66 -8.98 -22.56 0.69
CA PRO A 66 -10.06 -22.68 -0.28
C PRO A 66 -9.85 -23.94 -1.12
N MET A 67 -10.82 -24.84 -1.16
CA MET A 67 -10.76 -26.07 -1.95
C MET A 67 -11.59 -25.92 -3.22
N ALA A 68 -11.11 -26.55 -4.29
CA ALA A 68 -11.90 -26.71 -5.50
C ALA A 68 -13.07 -27.65 -5.18
N GLY A 69 -14.29 -27.12 -5.12
CA GLY A 69 -15.51 -27.93 -5.05
C GLY A 69 -15.77 -28.68 -6.36
N ILE A 70 -16.64 -29.69 -6.32
CA ILE A 70 -17.18 -30.30 -7.54
C ILE A 70 -17.99 -29.24 -8.28
N GLY A 71 -17.64 -28.97 -9.54
CA GLY A 71 -18.31 -27.96 -10.37
C GLY A 71 -17.69 -26.56 -10.32
N THR A 72 -16.49 -26.40 -9.76
CA THR A 72 -15.76 -25.14 -9.89
C THR A 72 -15.38 -24.88 -11.35
N PRO A 73 -15.62 -23.66 -11.87
CA PRO A 73 -15.17 -23.23 -13.19
C PRO A 73 -13.75 -23.71 -13.46
N LEU A 74 -13.56 -24.44 -14.56
CA LEU A 74 -12.21 -24.75 -15.00
C LEU A 74 -11.45 -23.43 -15.20
N PRO A 75 -10.12 -23.40 -14.99
CA PRO A 75 -9.30 -22.20 -15.15
C PRO A 75 -9.44 -21.47 -16.51
N PHE A 76 -10.12 -22.09 -17.49
CA PHE A 76 -10.31 -21.61 -18.86
C PHE A 76 -11.70 -21.06 -19.19
N GLU A 77 -12.63 -20.97 -18.24
CA GLU A 77 -14.01 -20.54 -18.52
C GLU A 77 -14.13 -19.02 -18.79
N HIS A 78 -13.26 -18.21 -18.19
CA HIS A 78 -13.26 -16.75 -18.31
C HIS A 78 -11.87 -16.19 -18.63
N VAL A 79 -11.84 -15.03 -19.29
CA VAL A 79 -10.60 -14.28 -19.60
C VAL A 79 -9.87 -13.87 -18.31
N ILE A 80 -10.62 -13.54 -17.26
CA ILE A 80 -10.13 -13.37 -15.88
C ILE A 80 -10.87 -14.39 -15.03
N ASN A 81 -10.14 -15.35 -14.47
CA ASN A 81 -10.73 -16.39 -13.65
C ASN A 81 -10.35 -16.18 -12.18
N TYR A 82 -11.35 -16.24 -11.31
CA TYR A 82 -11.19 -16.34 -9.87
C TYR A 82 -11.47 -17.80 -9.49
N PRO A 83 -10.45 -18.69 -9.55
CA PRO A 83 -10.68 -20.09 -9.23
C PRO A 83 -11.14 -20.18 -7.78
N ALA A 84 -12.11 -21.05 -7.49
CA ALA A 84 -12.66 -21.19 -6.13
C ALA A 84 -11.63 -21.68 -5.10
N PHE A 85 -10.51 -22.23 -5.56
CA PHE A 85 -9.37 -22.62 -4.73
C PHE A 85 -8.36 -21.48 -4.51
N ALA A 86 -8.59 -20.28 -5.06
CA ALA A 86 -7.73 -19.13 -4.80
C ALA A 86 -8.00 -18.51 -3.44
N ILE A 87 -6.93 -18.09 -2.78
CA ILE A 87 -7.01 -17.16 -1.66
C ILE A 87 -7.07 -15.75 -2.24
N VAL A 88 -8.14 -15.02 -1.96
CA VAL A 88 -8.30 -13.61 -2.37
C VAL A 88 -7.81 -12.72 -1.23
N LEU A 89 -6.87 -11.83 -1.52
CA LEU A 89 -6.36 -10.89 -0.53
C LEU A 89 -7.26 -9.64 -0.47
N PRO A 90 -7.71 -9.22 0.71
CA PRO A 90 -8.71 -8.16 0.86
C PRO A 90 -8.18 -6.76 0.53
N HIS A 91 -6.86 -6.54 0.63
CA HIS A 91 -6.23 -5.24 0.37
C HIS A 91 -5.32 -5.31 -0.85
N ALA A 92 -5.37 -4.26 -1.69
CA ALA A 92 -4.49 -4.08 -2.86
C ALA A 92 -3.85 -2.68 -2.85
N PRO A 93 -2.82 -2.39 -3.67
CA PRO A 93 -2.03 -3.34 -4.45
C PRO A 93 -1.17 -4.22 -3.54
N LEU A 94 -1.03 -5.49 -3.93
CA LEU A 94 -0.12 -6.43 -3.26
C LEU A 94 1.32 -6.11 -3.69
N VAL A 95 2.21 -5.92 -2.71
CA VAL A 95 3.63 -5.75 -2.97
C VAL A 95 4.34 -7.09 -2.96
N ASP A 96 4.20 -7.83 -1.85
CA ASP A 96 4.83 -9.13 -1.68
C ASP A 96 4.08 -10.00 -0.66
N VAL A 97 4.20 -11.32 -0.80
CA VAL A 97 3.70 -12.29 0.19
C VAL A 97 4.86 -12.77 1.04
N VAL A 98 4.83 -12.45 2.33
CA VAL A 98 5.91 -12.71 3.27
C VAL A 98 5.95 -14.19 3.64
N SER A 99 4.81 -14.76 4.04
CA SER A 99 4.71 -16.17 4.41
C SER A 99 3.27 -16.67 4.32
N ILE A 100 3.13 -17.96 4.01
CA ILE A 100 1.89 -18.71 4.16
C ILE A 100 2.16 -19.80 5.18
N ASP A 101 1.59 -19.65 6.35
CA ASP A 101 1.76 -20.58 7.46
C ASP A 101 0.45 -21.33 7.70
N TYR A 102 0.54 -22.63 8.00
CA TYR A 102 -0.61 -23.45 8.30
C TYR A 102 -0.29 -24.45 9.41
N LEU A 103 -1.32 -24.89 10.14
CA LEU A 103 -1.17 -25.93 11.15
C LEU A 103 -1.33 -27.30 10.50
N ASP A 104 -0.34 -28.18 10.66
CA ASP A 104 -0.44 -29.57 10.16
C ASP A 104 -1.35 -30.45 11.05
N MET A 105 -1.60 -31.69 10.60
CA MET A 105 -2.44 -32.66 11.32
C MET A 105 -1.89 -33.06 12.71
N ASN A 106 -0.60 -32.79 12.95
CA ASN A 106 0.06 -33.03 14.23
C ASN A 106 -0.01 -31.80 15.15
N GLY A 107 -0.68 -30.72 14.74
CA GLY A 107 -0.77 -29.48 15.51
C GLY A 107 0.51 -28.66 15.50
N THR A 108 1.39 -28.87 14.52
CA THR A 108 2.64 -28.12 14.38
C THR A 108 2.52 -27.07 13.27
N PRO A 109 2.96 -25.82 13.49
CA PRO A 109 2.97 -24.81 12.43
C PRO A 109 4.00 -25.17 11.36
N GLN A 110 3.57 -25.15 10.11
CA GLN A 110 4.37 -25.37 8.91
C GLN A 110 4.28 -24.14 8.01
N THR A 111 5.41 -23.77 7.40
CA THR A 111 5.45 -22.71 6.39
C THR A 111 5.49 -23.35 5.01
N MET A 112 4.60 -22.92 4.12
CA MET A 112 4.57 -23.39 2.74
C MET A 112 5.72 -22.76 1.94
N ASP A 113 6.38 -23.57 1.10
CA ASP A 113 7.46 -23.09 0.23
C ASP A 113 6.91 -22.10 -0.81
N PRO A 114 7.53 -20.91 -0.98
CA PRO A 114 7.22 -19.98 -2.07
C PRO A 114 7.20 -20.60 -3.47
N ALA A 115 7.92 -21.69 -3.71
CA ALA A 115 7.91 -22.40 -4.99
C ALA A 115 6.63 -23.23 -5.24
N ASP A 116 5.86 -23.55 -4.19
CA ASP A 116 4.66 -24.37 -4.28
C ASP A 116 3.37 -23.55 -4.51
N TYR A 117 3.44 -22.22 -4.45
CA TYR A 117 2.32 -21.33 -4.75
C TYR A 117 2.69 -20.28 -5.80
N VAL A 118 1.67 -19.77 -6.47
CA VAL A 118 1.77 -18.71 -7.47
C VAL A 118 0.92 -17.55 -7.01
N VAL A 119 1.54 -16.38 -6.96
CA VAL A 119 0.89 -15.11 -6.62
C VAL A 119 0.59 -14.36 -7.90
N ASN A 120 -0.67 -14.02 -8.13
CA ASN A 120 -1.06 -13.09 -9.17
C ASN A 120 -1.34 -11.71 -8.55
N ALA A 121 -0.29 -10.89 -8.49
CA ALA A 121 -0.35 -9.52 -8.00
C ALA A 121 -0.90 -8.52 -9.05
N ALA A 122 -1.06 -8.95 -10.32
CA ALA A 122 -1.60 -8.09 -11.38
C ALA A 122 -3.12 -7.93 -11.27
N LEU A 123 -3.80 -8.89 -10.63
CA LEU A 123 -5.21 -8.77 -10.29
C LEU A 123 -5.38 -7.87 -9.06
N MET A 124 -6.44 -7.06 -9.10
CA MET A 124 -6.85 -6.21 -8.00
C MET A 124 -8.30 -6.55 -7.69
N PRO A 125 -8.60 -7.36 -6.65
CA PRO A 125 -7.71 -7.87 -5.60
C PRO A 125 -6.74 -8.98 -6.06
N ALA A 126 -5.58 -9.07 -5.40
CA ALA A 126 -4.58 -10.09 -5.69
C ALA A 126 -5.04 -11.47 -5.23
N ILE A 127 -4.64 -12.50 -5.98
CA ILE A 127 -4.99 -13.89 -5.68
C ILE A 127 -3.75 -14.76 -5.53
N ILE A 128 -3.85 -15.76 -4.65
CA ILE A 128 -2.84 -16.79 -4.47
C ILE A 128 -3.46 -18.14 -4.83
N THR A 129 -2.77 -18.89 -5.69
CA THR A 129 -3.16 -20.23 -6.12
C THR A 129 -2.01 -21.21 -5.89
N PRO A 130 -2.25 -22.51 -5.69
CA PRO A 130 -1.18 -23.48 -5.70
C PRO A 130 -0.52 -23.53 -7.09
N GLY A 131 0.77 -23.90 -7.12
CA GLY A 131 1.52 -24.08 -8.36
C GLY A 131 0.91 -25.15 -9.27
N PHE A 132 1.27 -25.11 -10.55
CA PHE A 132 0.75 -26.09 -11.52
C PHE A 132 1.09 -27.52 -11.08
N GLY A 133 0.07 -28.38 -10.99
CA GLY A 133 0.21 -29.76 -10.53
C GLY A 133 0.38 -29.94 -9.02
N LYS A 134 0.28 -28.86 -8.24
CA LYS A 134 0.26 -28.89 -6.77
C LYS A 134 -1.16 -28.67 -6.24
N ILE A 135 -1.37 -29.08 -5.00
CA ILE A 135 -2.61 -28.86 -4.24
C ILE A 135 -2.27 -28.15 -2.94
N TRP A 136 -3.25 -27.48 -2.34
CA TRP A 136 -3.09 -26.97 -0.99
C TRP A 136 -2.80 -28.12 -0.01
N PRO A 137 -1.85 -27.94 0.93
CA PRO A 137 -1.64 -28.91 1.99
C PRO A 137 -2.89 -29.01 2.86
N ILE A 138 -3.07 -30.15 3.53
CA ILE A 138 -4.24 -30.39 4.39
C ILE A 138 -3.91 -29.82 5.78
N PRO A 139 -4.56 -28.71 6.20
CA PRO A 139 -4.35 -28.18 7.53
C PRO A 139 -5.19 -28.93 8.56
N LEU A 140 -4.88 -28.77 9.84
CA LEU A 140 -5.73 -29.22 10.92
C LEU A 140 -7.11 -28.54 10.81
N PRO A 141 -8.23 -29.28 10.88
CA PRO A 141 -9.57 -28.72 10.70
C PRO A 141 -10.04 -27.98 11.97
N GLN A 142 -9.43 -26.82 12.24
CA GLN A 142 -9.76 -25.95 13.36
C GLN A 142 -9.85 -24.48 12.93
N ILE A 143 -10.41 -23.64 13.79
CA ILE A 143 -10.54 -22.20 13.56
C ILE A 143 -9.14 -21.57 13.48
N GLY A 144 -8.90 -20.74 12.47
CA GLY A 144 -7.64 -20.02 12.25
C GLY A 144 -6.43 -20.92 11.96
N ALA A 145 -6.62 -22.06 11.32
CA ALA A 145 -5.53 -23.00 11.01
C ALA A 145 -4.57 -22.51 9.92
N VAL A 146 -4.94 -21.49 9.12
CA VAL A 146 -4.13 -20.96 8.04
C VAL A 146 -3.95 -19.45 8.24
N THR A 147 -2.72 -18.97 8.11
CA THR A 147 -2.39 -17.55 8.19
C THR A 147 -1.53 -17.13 7.02
N VAL A 148 -1.95 -16.08 6.31
CA VAL A 148 -1.21 -15.49 5.19
C VAL A 148 -0.73 -14.12 5.60
N THR A 149 0.59 -13.94 5.67
CA THR A 149 1.22 -12.65 5.95
C THR A 149 1.65 -12.01 4.65
N TYR A 150 1.18 -10.80 4.37
CA TYR A 150 1.47 -10.10 3.12
C TYR A 150 1.62 -8.60 3.34
N ASP A 151 2.36 -7.97 2.44
CA ASP A 151 2.59 -6.52 2.41
C ASP A 151 1.77 -5.90 1.28
N ALA A 152 0.97 -4.89 1.61
CA ALA A 152 0.14 -4.17 0.64
C ALA A 152 0.40 -2.66 0.70
N GLY A 153 0.36 -2.02 -0.47
CA GLY A 153 0.34 -0.56 -0.61
C GLY A 153 1.07 -0.04 -1.84
N TYR A 154 0.96 1.27 -2.12
CA TYR A 154 1.60 1.89 -3.28
C TYR A 154 3.03 2.36 -3.04
N MET A 155 3.29 2.96 -1.87
CA MET A 155 4.57 3.62 -1.61
C MET A 155 5.05 3.51 -0.15
N SER A 156 6.34 3.73 0.08
CA SER A 156 6.97 3.86 1.40
C SER A 156 7.69 5.19 1.55
N VAL A 157 7.74 5.73 2.76
CA VAL A 157 8.50 6.95 3.06
C VAL A 157 9.99 6.65 3.03
N CYS A 158 10.78 7.52 2.42
CA CYS A 158 12.23 7.42 2.39
C CYS A 158 12.90 8.71 2.87
N ILE A 159 14.06 8.56 3.52
CA ILE A 159 14.87 9.66 4.05
C ILE A 159 16.35 9.43 3.75
N VAL A 160 17.11 10.51 3.70
CA VAL A 160 18.57 10.42 3.65
C VAL A 160 19.09 10.15 5.06
N PRO A 161 19.82 9.05 5.31
CA PRO A 161 20.39 8.75 6.60
C PRO A 161 21.58 9.66 6.88
N GLY A 162 21.59 10.28 8.07
CA GLY A 162 22.69 11.13 8.52
C GLY A 162 22.74 12.50 7.84
N SER A 163 23.86 13.21 8.01
CA SER A 163 24.12 14.47 7.30
C SER A 163 24.63 14.16 5.90
N PRO A 164 24.16 14.85 4.84
CA PRO A 164 24.73 14.72 3.51
C PRO A 164 26.22 15.11 3.49
N PRO A 165 27.05 14.52 2.60
CA PRO A 165 26.67 13.59 1.53
C PRO A 165 26.49 12.14 2.00
N SER A 166 25.49 11.45 1.44
CA SER A 166 25.22 10.02 1.72
C SER A 166 25.10 9.23 0.42
N THR A 167 25.51 7.97 0.42
CA THR A 167 25.38 7.06 -0.74
C THR A 167 24.22 6.08 -0.58
N GLN A 168 23.42 6.24 0.48
CA GLN A 168 22.36 5.33 0.85
C GLN A 168 21.07 6.10 1.14
N ILE A 169 19.93 5.49 0.84
CA ILE A 169 18.61 5.95 1.27
C ILE A 169 18.09 5.00 2.32
N GLN A 170 17.53 5.55 3.40
CA GLN A 170 16.81 4.77 4.37
C GLN A 170 15.32 4.78 4.02
N VAL A 171 14.74 3.60 3.81
CA VAL A 171 13.30 3.48 3.59
C VAL A 171 12.61 2.99 4.86
N ARG A 172 11.51 3.65 5.19
CA ARG A 172 10.65 3.35 6.33
C ARG A 172 9.41 2.61 5.84
N GLY A 173 9.27 1.36 6.24
CA GLY A 173 8.13 0.53 5.88
C GLY A 173 8.42 -0.96 6.10
N PRO A 174 7.41 -1.81 5.92
CA PRO A 174 7.56 -3.26 6.03
C PRO A 174 8.23 -3.90 4.80
N VAL A 175 8.19 -3.22 3.66
CA VAL A 175 8.67 -3.75 2.37
C VAL A 175 10.19 -3.70 2.27
N THR A 176 10.75 -4.80 1.76
CA THR A 176 12.17 -4.94 1.45
C THR A 176 12.39 -4.99 -0.06
N TRP A 177 13.27 -4.13 -0.58
CA TRP A 177 13.66 -4.17 -1.99
C TRP A 177 14.91 -5.01 -2.17
N ALA A 178 14.83 -6.05 -3.01
CA ALA A 178 15.97 -6.89 -3.33
C ALA A 178 16.98 -6.17 -4.24
N VAL A 179 18.22 -6.63 -4.23
CA VAL A 179 19.27 -6.15 -5.15
C VAL A 179 18.87 -6.50 -6.59
N GLY A 180 18.95 -5.52 -7.49
CA GLY A 180 18.51 -5.61 -8.88
C GLY A 180 17.09 -5.08 -9.11
N ASN A 181 16.31 -4.80 -8.06
CA ASN A 181 14.97 -4.22 -8.23
C ASN A 181 15.07 -2.76 -8.72
N THR A 182 14.14 -2.39 -9.59
CA THR A 182 13.96 -1.01 -10.02
C THR A 182 12.98 -0.29 -9.09
N VAL A 183 13.38 0.87 -8.60
CA VAL A 183 12.58 1.74 -7.73
C VAL A 183 12.48 3.13 -8.34
N ARG A 184 11.39 3.84 -8.04
CA ARG A 184 11.17 5.22 -8.45
C ARG A 184 10.84 6.08 -7.23
N PHE A 185 11.02 7.39 -7.38
CA PHE A 185 10.82 8.35 -6.30
C PHE A 185 9.73 9.36 -6.61
N PHE A 186 9.03 9.74 -5.56
CA PHE A 186 8.01 10.79 -5.56
C PHE A 186 8.21 11.68 -4.34
N ASN A 187 7.84 12.96 -4.43
CA ASN A 187 7.88 13.87 -3.29
C ASN A 187 6.54 14.59 -3.16
N SER A 188 6.12 14.80 -1.91
CA SER A 188 4.97 15.62 -1.55
C SER A 188 5.45 16.78 -0.67
N GLY A 189 5.02 17.99 -1.00
CA GLY A 189 5.28 19.19 -0.19
C GLY A 189 6.68 19.81 -0.28
N GLY A 190 7.57 19.35 -1.17
CA GLY A 190 8.93 19.90 -1.28
C GLY A 190 9.74 19.43 -2.49
N ALA A 191 11.02 19.11 -2.27
CA ALA A 191 11.96 18.67 -3.29
C ALA A 191 12.63 17.35 -2.90
N LEU A 192 12.85 16.47 -3.89
CA LEU A 192 13.59 15.22 -3.69
C LEU A 192 15.06 15.48 -3.31
N PRO A 193 15.69 14.54 -2.58
CA PRO A 193 17.13 14.56 -2.32
C PRO A 193 17.92 14.69 -3.64
N THR A 194 18.81 15.67 -3.75
CA THR A 194 19.62 15.85 -4.98
C THR A 194 20.65 14.73 -5.07
N PRO A 195 20.84 14.04 -6.22
CA PRO A 195 20.35 14.34 -7.58
C PRO A 195 19.15 13.50 -8.04
N LEU A 196 18.33 12.97 -7.13
CA LEU A 196 17.18 12.13 -7.51
C LEU A 196 16.14 12.95 -8.26
N GLN A 197 15.56 12.33 -9.28
CA GLN A 197 14.50 12.89 -10.10
C GLN A 197 13.20 12.10 -9.91
N VAL A 198 12.07 12.80 -10.02
CA VAL A 198 10.74 12.22 -9.88
C VAL A 198 10.44 11.25 -11.04
N ASP A 199 9.86 10.10 -10.71
CA ASP A 199 9.46 9.04 -11.67
C ASP A 199 10.59 8.52 -12.58
N VAL A 200 11.86 8.74 -12.21
CA VAL A 200 13.00 8.13 -12.89
C VAL A 200 13.31 6.77 -12.27
N PRO A 201 13.54 5.71 -13.07
CA PRO A 201 13.89 4.39 -12.55
C PRO A 201 15.34 4.35 -12.06
N TYR A 202 15.54 3.95 -10.81
CA TYR A 202 16.85 3.69 -10.20
C TYR A 202 16.94 2.22 -9.81
N THR A 203 18.12 1.61 -9.92
CA THR A 203 18.32 0.20 -9.54
C THR A 203 18.94 0.09 -8.15
N VAL A 204 18.44 -0.86 -7.35
CA VAL A 204 18.99 -1.16 -6.02
C VAL A 204 20.24 -2.02 -6.17
N THR A 205 21.37 -1.53 -5.69
CA THR A 205 22.67 -2.25 -5.77
C THR A 205 23.08 -2.92 -4.49
N ALA A 206 22.67 -2.37 -3.36
CA ALA A 206 22.86 -2.97 -2.05
C ALA A 206 21.62 -2.73 -1.21
N ALA A 207 21.20 -3.75 -0.47
CA ALA A 207 20.09 -3.71 0.46
C ALA A 207 20.58 -4.24 1.82
N ASN A 208 20.59 -3.38 2.84
CA ASN A 208 21.01 -3.76 4.19
C ASN A 208 20.03 -3.20 5.23
N ALA A 209 19.14 -4.04 5.75
CA ALA A 209 18.22 -3.72 6.84
C ALA A 209 17.48 -2.37 6.70
N GLY A 210 16.95 -2.08 5.50
CA GLY A 210 16.21 -0.83 5.21
C GLY A 210 17.07 0.33 4.69
N LEU A 211 18.39 0.14 4.57
CA LEU A 211 19.30 1.04 3.85
C LEU A 211 19.57 0.50 2.45
N TYR A 212 19.44 1.37 1.45
CA TYR A 212 19.55 1.01 0.05
C TYR A 212 20.52 1.92 -0.68
N ALA A 213 21.48 1.31 -1.39
CA ALA A 213 22.36 2.03 -2.31
C ALA A 213 21.76 1.93 -3.72
N LEU A 214 21.81 3.02 -4.48
CA LEU A 214 21.14 3.15 -5.77
C LEU A 214 22.13 3.42 -6.89
N GLN A 215 21.79 2.96 -8.09
CA GLN A 215 22.42 3.35 -9.34
C GLN A 215 21.42 4.10 -10.22
N ASP A 216 21.93 5.10 -10.94
CA ASP A 216 21.18 5.83 -11.96
C ASP A 216 20.90 4.93 -13.19
N PRO A 217 20.02 5.35 -14.11
CA PRO A 217 19.81 4.63 -15.36
C PRO A 217 21.08 4.43 -16.21
N GLY A 218 22.11 5.24 -15.98
CA GLY A 218 23.41 5.15 -16.65
C GLY A 218 24.40 4.18 -15.98
N GLY A 219 24.01 3.52 -14.88
CA GLY A 219 24.86 2.60 -14.11
C GLY A 219 25.82 3.28 -13.14
N ASN A 220 25.74 4.60 -12.93
CA ASN A 220 26.57 5.32 -11.97
C ASN A 220 25.96 5.26 -10.56
N PRO A 221 26.77 5.10 -9.51
CA PRO A 221 26.28 5.15 -8.14
C PRO A 221 25.73 6.54 -7.81
N VAL A 222 24.55 6.59 -7.17
CA VAL A 222 23.92 7.85 -6.76
C VAL A 222 24.51 8.31 -5.43
N THR A 223 25.14 9.48 -5.43
CA THR A 223 25.58 10.17 -4.21
C THR A 223 24.65 11.34 -3.91
N LEU A 224 23.98 11.31 -2.77
CA LEU A 224 23.01 12.30 -2.35
C LEU A 224 23.75 13.49 -1.72
N SER A 225 23.70 14.64 -2.38
CA SER A 225 24.38 15.86 -1.93
C SER A 225 23.52 16.72 -1.00
N ASP A 226 22.22 16.47 -0.95
CA ASP A 226 21.26 17.15 -0.09
C ASP A 226 20.16 16.19 0.37
N ALA A 227 19.56 16.47 1.52
CA ALA A 227 18.49 15.65 2.09
C ALA A 227 17.11 15.91 1.46
N GLY A 228 16.96 17.00 0.69
CA GLY A 228 15.68 17.43 0.14
C GLY A 228 14.77 18.07 1.20
N SER A 229 13.54 18.39 0.79
CA SER A 229 12.51 18.99 1.65
C SER A 229 11.17 18.29 1.49
N GLY A 230 10.29 18.40 2.49
CA GLY A 230 9.01 17.68 2.52
C GLY A 230 9.19 16.18 2.73
N THR A 231 8.18 15.39 2.34
CA THR A 231 8.21 13.95 2.50
C THR A 231 8.53 13.27 1.16
N SER A 232 9.65 12.56 1.13
CA SER A 232 10.06 11.75 -0.02
C SER A 232 9.53 10.33 0.10
N TYR A 233 9.10 9.76 -1.01
CA TYR A 233 8.56 8.42 -1.10
C TYR A 233 9.29 7.61 -2.17
N VAL A 234 9.32 6.30 -1.95
CA VAL A 234 9.80 5.30 -2.90
C VAL A 234 8.70 4.30 -3.22
N TYR A 235 8.60 3.92 -4.49
CA TYR A 235 7.66 2.92 -4.97
C TYR A 235 8.32 2.02 -6.03
N GLY A 236 7.87 0.76 -6.11
CA GLY A 236 8.30 -0.20 -7.13
C GLY A 236 7.25 -0.46 -8.22
N GLY A 237 6.04 0.08 -8.06
CA GLY A 237 4.93 -0.07 -9.01
C GLY A 237 5.04 0.87 -10.23
N ALA A 238 4.03 0.81 -11.10
CA ALA A 238 3.97 1.63 -12.32
C ALA A 238 3.74 3.13 -12.04
N GLU A 239 3.01 3.44 -10.96
CA GLU A 239 2.67 4.79 -10.50
C GLU A 239 2.75 4.81 -8.96
N PRO A 240 3.06 5.95 -8.31
CA PRO A 240 2.82 6.11 -6.87
C PRO A 240 1.31 6.07 -6.55
N VAL A 241 0.92 6.54 -5.36
CA VAL A 241 -0.52 6.71 -5.04
C VAL A 241 -1.20 7.52 -6.16
N PRO A 242 -2.29 7.03 -6.78
CA PRO A 242 -2.93 7.72 -7.88
C PRO A 242 -3.36 9.15 -7.54
N GLU A 243 -3.19 10.08 -8.49
CA GLU A 243 -3.50 11.50 -8.26
C GLU A 243 -4.96 11.73 -7.86
N GLY A 244 -5.90 10.95 -8.43
CA GLY A 244 -7.32 11.02 -8.08
C GLY A 244 -7.58 10.76 -6.60
N ILE A 245 -6.86 9.82 -5.99
CA ILE A 245 -6.99 9.53 -4.55
C ILE A 245 -6.36 10.65 -3.71
N ARG A 246 -5.20 11.19 -4.11
CA ARG A 246 -4.57 12.32 -3.39
C ARG A 246 -5.47 13.56 -3.42
N ASN A 247 -6.01 13.91 -4.58
CA ASN A 247 -6.94 15.03 -4.73
C ASN A 247 -8.21 14.82 -3.90
N TRP A 248 -8.72 13.59 -3.83
CA TRP A 248 -9.84 13.26 -2.96
C TRP A 248 -9.52 13.48 -1.47
N ILE A 249 -8.33 13.06 -1.01
CA ILE A 249 -7.88 13.27 0.37
C ILE A 249 -7.79 14.76 0.68
N LEU A 250 -7.21 15.57 -0.22
CA LEU A 250 -7.12 17.03 -0.07
C LEU A 250 -8.50 17.68 0.03
N LEU A 251 -9.42 17.33 -0.88
CA LEU A 251 -10.80 17.85 -0.86
C LEU A 251 -11.55 17.44 0.42
N ARG A 252 -11.39 16.19 0.87
CA ARG A 252 -12.01 15.70 2.10
C ARG A 252 -11.41 16.40 3.34
N THR A 253 -10.11 16.63 3.35
CA THR A 253 -9.42 17.38 4.40
C THR A 253 -9.96 18.81 4.48
N GLY A 254 -10.14 19.50 3.34
CA GLY A 254 -10.78 20.81 3.28
C GLY A 254 -12.21 20.82 3.82
N SER A 255 -13.01 19.83 3.45
CA SER A 255 -14.38 19.68 3.96
C SER A 255 -14.41 19.51 5.48
N LEU A 256 -13.53 18.67 6.05
CA LEU A 256 -13.43 18.44 7.50
C LEU A 256 -12.85 19.64 8.26
N TYR A 257 -11.98 20.42 7.62
CA TYR A 257 -11.38 21.61 8.23
C TYR A 257 -12.40 22.74 8.39
N GLU A 258 -13.22 22.96 7.36
CA GLU A 258 -14.29 23.96 7.34
C GLU A 258 -15.50 23.53 8.19
N ASN A 259 -15.88 22.25 8.12
CA ASN A 259 -17.04 21.70 8.85
C ASN A 259 -16.56 20.87 10.05
N ARG A 260 -16.43 21.53 11.20
CA ARG A 260 -15.99 20.91 12.46
C ARG A 260 -17.11 20.25 13.27
N GLU A 261 -18.33 20.29 12.75
CA GLU A 261 -19.52 19.69 13.34
C GLU A 261 -20.03 18.56 12.44
N GLU A 262 -20.56 17.50 13.04
CA GLU A 262 -21.17 16.37 12.31
C GLU A 262 -22.42 16.80 11.54
N VAL A 263 -23.16 17.80 12.05
CA VAL A 263 -24.39 18.31 11.46
C VAL A 263 -24.41 19.84 11.52
N ALA A 264 -24.23 20.49 10.37
CA ALA A 264 -24.46 21.93 10.24
C ALA A 264 -25.96 22.21 10.01
N ILE A 265 -26.64 22.75 11.01
CA ILE A 265 -28.04 23.21 10.84
C ILE A 265 -28.01 24.58 10.17
N LEU A 266 -28.13 24.61 8.84
CA LEU A 266 -28.23 25.86 8.09
C LEU A 266 -29.63 26.50 8.28
N ASN A 267 -29.69 27.69 8.87
CA ASN A 267 -30.94 28.46 8.99
C ASN A 267 -31.51 28.93 7.63
N ARG A 268 -30.68 28.98 6.57
CA ARG A 268 -31.08 29.21 5.17
C ARG A 268 -29.99 28.71 4.22
N GLY A 269 -30.27 27.62 3.50
CA GLY A 269 -29.36 27.00 2.53
C GLY A 269 -29.34 25.48 2.69
N LYS A 270 -29.17 24.73 1.59
CA LYS A 270 -28.97 23.28 1.59
C LYS A 270 -27.49 23.01 1.33
N VAL A 271 -26.83 22.21 2.19
CA VAL A 271 -25.55 21.60 1.83
C VAL A 271 -25.86 20.50 0.82
N GLU A 272 -25.37 20.65 -0.40
CA GLU A 272 -25.50 19.63 -1.43
C GLU A 272 -24.17 18.89 -1.56
N GLU A 273 -24.22 17.56 -1.45
CA GLU A 273 -23.06 16.73 -1.70
C GLU A 273 -22.70 16.82 -3.17
N LEU A 274 -21.41 17.04 -3.47
CA LEU A 274 -20.92 17.03 -4.84
C LEU A 274 -20.65 15.57 -5.25
N PRO A 275 -21.52 14.95 -6.08
CA PRO A 275 -21.40 13.52 -6.41
C PRO A 275 -20.08 13.18 -7.13
N PHE A 276 -19.50 14.15 -7.84
CA PHE A 276 -18.21 14.01 -8.51
C PHE A 276 -17.07 13.63 -7.54
N VAL A 277 -17.09 14.17 -6.32
CA VAL A 277 -16.03 13.89 -5.33
C VAL A 277 -16.10 12.44 -4.89
N ALA A 278 -17.29 11.87 -4.66
CA ALA A 278 -17.43 10.44 -4.37
C ALA A 278 -16.97 9.57 -5.55
N GLY A 279 -17.22 10.03 -6.79
CA GLY A 279 -16.83 9.35 -8.02
C GLY A 279 -15.33 9.28 -8.29
N LEU A 280 -14.50 10.14 -7.66
CA LEU A 280 -13.03 10.07 -7.80
C LEU A 280 -12.45 8.75 -7.28
N LEU A 281 -13.11 8.12 -6.31
CA LEU A 281 -12.69 6.84 -5.74
C LEU A 281 -13.24 5.63 -6.51
N ASP A 282 -14.29 5.80 -7.33
CA ASP A 282 -14.99 4.70 -7.99
C ASP A 282 -14.08 3.82 -8.87
N PRO A 283 -13.13 4.37 -9.66
CA PRO A 283 -12.20 3.54 -10.44
C PRO A 283 -11.27 2.67 -9.60
N TYR A 284 -11.09 3.02 -8.33
CA TYR A 284 -10.15 2.37 -7.41
C TYR A 284 -10.86 1.45 -6.41
N ARG A 285 -12.20 1.36 -6.46
CA ARG A 285 -12.96 0.46 -5.60
C ARG A 285 -12.73 -0.98 -6.00
N LEU A 286 -12.20 -1.76 -5.07
CA LEU A 286 -12.11 -3.20 -5.23
C LEU A 286 -13.47 -3.81 -4.87
N ALA A 287 -14.10 -4.45 -5.85
CA ALA A 287 -15.18 -5.38 -5.58
C ALA A 287 -14.57 -6.71 -5.13
N LEU A 288 -14.75 -7.06 -3.86
CA LEU A 288 -14.51 -8.44 -3.43
C LEU A 288 -15.62 -9.31 -4.04
N PRO A 289 -15.29 -10.43 -4.70
CA PRO A 289 -16.28 -11.36 -5.24
C PRO A 289 -17.15 -12.00 -4.16
#